data_AF-A0A2I0D183-F1
#
_entry.id   AF-A0A2I0D183-F1
#
_cell.length_a   1.000
_cell.length_b   1.000
_cell.length_c   1.000
_cell.angle_alpha   90.00
_cell.angle_beta   90.00
_cell.angle_gamma   90.00
#
_symmetry.space_group_name_H-M   'P 1'
#
loop_
_entity.id
_entity.type
_entity.pdbx_description
1 polymer ?
#
loop_
_entity_poly.entity_id
_entity_poly.type
_entity_poly.pdbx_seq_one_letter_code
_entity_poly.pdbx_strand_id
1 'polypeptide(L)'
;MVDLLDYTTSPLVLILKITAPLLFLGALVCYVIVRRLFTGKIRLFIDTVILFAFFTLVAGWLRIYADGTDFGFTKEYSLRWFQSVAYIASAGFFVYAGYRLLHLSGGEKP
;
A
#
# COMPACT_ATOMS: atom_id res chain seq x y z
N MET A 1 -31.60 -1.41 -12.21
CA MET A 1 -30.77 -2.56 -11.79
C MET A 1 -29.46 -1.97 -11.31
N VAL A 2 -29.10 -2.13 -10.03
CA VAL A 2 -27.77 -1.74 -9.55
C VAL A 2 -26.81 -2.71 -10.21
N ASP A 3 -26.00 -2.21 -11.13
CA ASP A 3 -25.01 -3.04 -11.79
C ASP A 3 -23.89 -3.29 -10.77
N LEU A 4 -23.80 -4.52 -10.25
CA LEU A 4 -22.82 -4.89 -9.22
C LEU A 4 -21.38 -4.65 -9.66
N LEU A 5 -21.15 -4.59 -10.98
CA LEU A 5 -19.85 -4.35 -11.61
C LEU A 5 -19.64 -2.91 -12.08
N ASP A 6 -20.64 -2.03 -12.01
CA ASP A 6 -20.48 -0.62 -12.36
C ASP A 6 -19.75 0.12 -11.23
N TYR A 7 -18.53 0.55 -11.51
CA TYR A 7 -17.62 1.20 -10.57
C TYR A 7 -18.19 2.48 -9.95
N THR A 8 -19.16 3.13 -10.60
CA THR A 8 -19.72 4.40 -10.13
C THR A 8 -20.87 4.24 -9.14
N THR A 9 -21.62 3.13 -9.23
CA THR A 9 -22.82 2.88 -8.42
C THR A 9 -22.72 1.62 -7.55
N SER A 10 -21.65 0.85 -7.69
CA SER A 10 -21.50 -0.43 -7.00
C SER A 10 -21.22 -0.26 -5.50
N PRO A 11 -21.97 -0.98 -4.63
CA PRO A 11 -21.68 -1.03 -3.20
C PRO A 11 -20.32 -1.66 -2.90
N LEU A 12 -19.70 -2.38 -3.85
CA LEU A 12 -18.36 -2.96 -3.68
C LEU A 12 -17.28 -1.88 -3.49
N VAL A 13 -17.43 -0.71 -4.12
CA VAL A 13 -16.49 0.40 -3.94
C VAL A 13 -16.58 0.97 -2.52
N LEU A 14 -17.78 1.09 -1.97
CA LEU A 14 -17.99 1.51 -0.59
C LEU A 14 -17.42 0.48 0.41
N ILE A 15 -17.64 -0.81 0.15
CA ILE A 15 -17.06 -1.89 0.96
C ILE A 15 -15.54 -1.82 0.90
N LEU A 16 -14.94 -1.63 -0.28
CA LEU A 16 -13.49 -1.54 -0.43
C LEU A 16 -12.90 -0.33 0.32
N LYS A 17 -13.60 0.81 0.33
CA LYS A 17 -13.24 1.98 1.15
C LYS A 17 -13.22 1.66 2.65
N ILE A 18 -13.99 0.69 3.13
CA ILE A 18 -14.01 0.37 4.57
C ILE A 18 -13.02 -0.76 4.87
N THR A 19 -13.03 -1.81 4.06
CA THR A 19 -12.24 -3.02 4.29
C THR A 19 -10.75 -2.80 4.08
N ALA A 20 -10.31 -2.03 3.08
CA ALA A 20 -8.89 -1.78 2.84
C ALA A 20 -8.16 -1.11 4.02
N PRO A 21 -8.67 -0.01 4.61
CA PRO A 21 -8.03 0.61 5.78
C PRO A 21 -8.13 -0.27 7.03
N LEU A 22 -9.20 -1.06 7.19
CA LEU A 22 -9.30 -2.02 8.30
C LEU A 22 -8.24 -3.13 8.20
N LEU A 23 -8.02 -3.68 7.00
CA LEU A 23 -6.96 -4.66 6.76
C LEU A 23 -5.58 -4.07 7.06
N PHE A 24 -5.33 -2.84 6.61
CA PHE A 24 -4.07 -2.17 6.91
C PHE A 24 -3.91 -1.87 8.41
N LEU A 25 -4.98 -1.47 9.10
CA LEU A 25 -4.95 -1.26 10.55
C LEU A 25 -4.64 -2.56 11.29
N GLY A 26 -5.23 -3.68 10.87
CA GLY A 26 -4.86 -5.01 11.36
C GLY A 26 -3.39 -5.34 11.12
N ALA A 27 -2.89 -5.10 9.91
CA ALA A 27 -1.46 -5.26 9.59
C ALA A 27 -0.55 -4.36 10.43
N LEU A 28 -0.98 -3.13 10.73
CA LEU A 28 -0.26 -2.18 11.58
C LEU A 28 -0.19 -2.66 13.03
N VAL A 29 -1.29 -3.19 13.57
CA VAL A 29 -1.30 -3.81 14.91
C VAL A 29 -0.34 -4.99 14.96
N CYS A 30 -0.41 -5.90 13.98
CA CYS A 30 0.53 -7.01 13.87
C CYS A 30 1.98 -6.51 13.77
N TYR A 31 2.24 -5.49 12.95
CA TYR A 31 3.55 -4.86 12.84
C TYR A 31 4.05 -4.34 14.19
N VAL A 32 3.24 -3.59 14.95
CA VAL A 32 3.65 -3.04 16.25
C VAL A 32 4.03 -4.15 17.25
N ILE A 33 3.28 -5.26 17.24
CA ILE A 33 3.56 -6.42 18.10
C ILE A 33 4.85 -7.11 17.65
N VAL A 34 4.93 -7.48 16.37
CA VAL A 34 6.04 -8.25 15.80
C VAL A 34 7.35 -7.47 15.84
N ARG A 35 7.32 -6.15 15.57
CA ARG A 35 8.49 -5.27 15.60
C ARG A 35 9.22 -5.30 16.94
N ARG A 36 8.52 -5.52 18.05
CA ARG A 36 9.12 -5.61 19.40
C ARG A 36 9.91 -6.89 19.60
N LEU A 37 9.61 -7.94 18.83
CA LEU A 37 10.25 -9.25 18.94
C LEU A 37 11.56 -9.35 18.16
N PHE A 38 11.77 -8.46 17.18
CA PHE A 38 12.92 -8.50 16.28
C PHE A 38 13.82 -7.26 16.43
N THR A 39 15.13 -7.46 16.28
CA THR A 39 16.14 -6.40 16.29
C THR A 39 17.01 -6.45 15.02
N GLY A 40 17.83 -5.42 14.82
CA GLY A 40 18.81 -5.39 13.72
C GLY A 40 18.19 -5.46 12.32
N LYS A 41 18.79 -6.28 11.45
CA LYS A 41 18.45 -6.37 10.02
C LYS A 41 17.02 -6.84 9.76
N ILE A 42 16.48 -7.74 10.60
CA ILE A 42 15.12 -8.27 10.46
C ILE A 42 14.09 -7.19 10.76
N ARG A 43 14.30 -6.41 11.83
CA ARG A 43 13.45 -5.27 12.15
C ARG A 43 13.42 -4.26 11.01
N LEU A 44 14.58 -3.96 10.44
CA LEU A 44 14.69 -3.07 9.30
C LEU A 44 13.95 -3.57 8.05
N PHE A 45 13.97 -4.88 7.79
CA PHE A 45 13.17 -5.49 6.72
C PHE A 45 11.66 -5.31 6.99
N ILE A 46 11.19 -5.65 8.19
CA ILE A 46 9.79 -5.50 8.61
C ILE A 46 9.33 -4.04 8.52
N ASP A 47 10.15 -3.09 9.00
CA ASP A 47 9.92 -1.65 8.90
C ASP A 47 9.83 -1.19 7.41
N THR A 48 10.48 -1.89 6.49
CA THR A 48 10.40 -1.60 5.04
C THR A 48 9.11 -2.15 4.41
N VAL A 49 8.72 -3.36 4.80
CA VAL A 49 7.49 -4.01 4.30
C VAL A 49 6.24 -3.23 4.73
N ILE A 50 6.21 -2.69 5.96
CA ILE A 50 5.08 -1.87 6.39
C ILE A 50 5.00 -0.55 5.62
N LEU A 51 6.14 0.04 5.24
CA LEU A 51 6.17 1.23 4.38
C LEU A 51 5.66 0.91 2.97
N PHE A 52 6.06 -0.22 2.39
CA PHE A 52 5.49 -0.72 1.14
C PHE A 52 3.97 -0.86 1.24
N ALA A 53 3.47 -1.51 2.30
CA ALA A 53 2.04 -1.70 2.52
C ALA A 53 1.30 -0.36 2.68
N PHE A 54 1.90 0.60 3.39
CA PHE A 54 1.35 1.95 3.58
C PHE A 54 1.19 2.69 2.25
N PHE A 55 2.25 2.78 1.45
CA PHE A 55 2.18 3.48 0.16
C PHE A 55 1.24 2.77 -0.83
N THR A 56 1.15 1.44 -0.77
CA THR A 56 0.19 0.66 -1.56
C THR A 56 -1.25 0.96 -1.16
N LEU A 57 -1.54 1.07 0.15
CA LEU A 57 -2.85 1.49 0.64
C LEU A 57 -3.18 2.90 0.16
N VAL A 58 -2.25 3.85 0.30
CA VAL A 58 -2.44 5.25 -0.13
C VAL A 58 -2.72 5.31 -1.64
N ALA A 59 -1.96 4.58 -2.46
CA ALA A 59 -2.21 4.51 -3.91
C ALA A 59 -3.58 3.90 -4.22
N GLY A 60 -3.95 2.80 -3.57
CA GLY A 60 -5.27 2.18 -3.71
C GLY A 60 -6.41 3.11 -3.28
N TRP A 61 -6.21 3.85 -2.19
CA TRP A 61 -7.16 4.84 -1.69
C TRP A 61 -7.34 5.97 -2.70
N LEU A 62 -6.24 6.58 -3.17
CA LEU A 62 -6.29 7.64 -4.16
C LEU A 62 -6.97 7.18 -5.45
N ARG A 63 -6.74 5.93 -5.89
CA ARG A 63 -7.44 5.33 -7.03
C ARG A 63 -8.96 5.38 -6.85
N ILE A 64 -9.43 4.93 -5.70
CA ILE A 64 -10.85 4.83 -5.38
C ILE A 64 -11.53 6.23 -5.34
N TYR A 65 -10.79 7.28 -5.01
CA TYR A 65 -11.31 8.65 -4.94
C TYR A 65 -11.03 9.51 -6.18
N ALA A 66 -10.24 9.01 -7.14
CA ALA A 66 -9.87 9.71 -8.37
C ALA A 66 -10.76 9.37 -9.59
N ASP A 67 -11.92 8.74 -9.37
CA ASP A 67 -12.88 8.43 -10.44
C ASP A 67 -13.87 9.59 -10.63
N GLY A 68 -13.88 10.14 -11.86
CA GLY A 68 -14.76 11.24 -12.24
C GLY A 68 -14.63 11.72 -13.70
N THR A 69 -13.44 12.00 -14.26
CA THR A 69 -13.34 12.58 -15.63
C THR A 69 -12.02 12.33 -16.37
N ASP A 70 -12.11 12.44 -17.70
CA ASP A 70 -11.01 12.47 -18.68
C ASP A 70 -9.93 13.52 -18.35
N PHE A 71 -8.72 13.28 -18.87
CA PHE A 71 -7.54 14.16 -18.76
C PHE A 71 -7.88 15.66 -18.87
N GLY A 72 -7.87 16.34 -17.72
CA GLY A 72 -7.97 17.79 -17.56
C GLY A 72 -7.45 18.20 -16.18
N PHE A 73 -7.00 19.45 -16.00
CA PHE A 73 -6.48 19.97 -14.71
C PHE A 73 -7.61 20.16 -13.66
N THR A 74 -8.36 19.12 -13.36
CA THR A 74 -9.37 19.08 -12.29
C THR A 74 -8.77 18.45 -11.03
N LYS A 75 -9.45 18.59 -9.88
CA LYS A 75 -9.04 18.01 -8.58
C LYS A 75 -8.72 16.50 -8.69
N GLU A 76 -9.35 15.79 -9.62
CA GLU A 76 -9.16 14.36 -9.89
C GLU A 76 -7.80 14.04 -10.55
N TYR A 77 -7.30 14.91 -11.43
CA TYR A 77 -5.95 14.79 -12.00
C TYR A 77 -4.87 14.91 -10.92
N SER A 78 -5.06 15.79 -9.93
CA SER A 78 -4.14 15.90 -8.80
C SER A 78 -4.09 14.60 -7.99
N LEU A 79 -5.22 13.93 -7.79
CA LEU A 79 -5.30 12.66 -7.05
C LEU A 79 -4.61 11.51 -7.81
N ARG A 80 -4.73 11.45 -9.15
CA ARG A 80 -4.01 10.47 -9.99
C ARG A 80 -2.50 10.72 -10.01
N TRP A 81 -2.08 11.97 -9.95
CA TRP A 81 -0.66 12.31 -9.81
C TRP A 81 -0.10 11.82 -8.46
N PHE A 82 -0.80 12.11 -7.34
CA PHE A 82 -0.42 11.57 -6.03
C PHE A 82 -0.48 10.04 -5.98
N GLN A 83 -1.45 9.41 -6.66
CA GLN A 83 -1.54 7.96 -6.78
C GLN A 83 -0.29 7.39 -7.46
N SER A 84 0.17 8.03 -8.54
CA SER A 84 1.37 7.63 -9.27
C SER A 84 2.63 7.76 -8.41
N VAL A 85 2.76 8.86 -7.67
CA VAL A 85 3.85 9.06 -6.69
C VAL A 85 3.81 7.98 -5.60
N ALA A 86 2.62 7.65 -5.08
CA ALA A 86 2.46 6.60 -4.08
C ALA A 86 2.82 5.21 -4.64
N TYR A 87 2.50 4.91 -5.91
CA TYR A 87 2.96 3.67 -6.56
C TYR A 87 4.47 3.61 -6.74
N ILE A 88 5.11 4.72 -7.13
CA ILE A 88 6.58 4.78 -7.25
C ILE A 88 7.22 4.54 -5.89
N ALA A 89 6.72 5.20 -4.84
CA ALA A 89 7.19 4.98 -3.48
C ALA A 89 7.01 3.53 -3.04
N SER A 90 5.81 2.95 -3.26
CA SER A 90 5.52 1.55 -3.00
C SER A 90 6.51 0.61 -3.70
N ALA A 91 6.71 0.78 -5.01
CA ALA A 91 7.67 -0.02 -5.78
C ALA A 91 9.10 0.11 -5.22
N GLY A 92 9.53 1.32 -4.85
CA GLY A 92 10.82 1.56 -4.22
C GLY A 92 10.99 0.80 -2.90
N PHE A 93 9.99 0.84 -2.01
CA PHE A 93 10.02 0.08 -0.76
C PHE A 93 9.95 -1.43 -0.99
N PHE A 94 9.23 -1.90 -2.00
CA PHE A 94 9.18 -3.31 -2.34
C PHE A 94 10.54 -3.84 -2.82
N VAL A 95 11.17 -3.13 -3.76
CA VAL A 95 12.51 -3.46 -4.26
C VAL A 95 13.53 -3.42 -3.11
N TYR A 96 13.45 -2.39 -2.26
CA TYR A 96 14.36 -2.27 -1.12
C TYR A 96 14.14 -3.37 -0.08
N ALA A 97 12.89 -3.78 0.19
CA ALA A 97 12.59 -4.92 1.05
C ALA A 97 13.16 -6.22 0.47
N GLY A 98 13.00 -6.44 -0.85
CA GLY A 98 13.59 -7.58 -1.55
C GLY A 98 15.11 -7.61 -1.46
N TYR A 99 15.77 -6.47 -1.69
CA TYR A 99 17.22 -6.33 -1.49
C TYR A 99 17.63 -6.71 -0.06
N ARG A 100 16.90 -6.22 0.96
CA ARG A 100 17.19 -6.55 2.36
C ARG A 100 16.96 -8.02 2.68
N LEU A 101 15.94 -8.65 2.11
CA LEU A 101 15.67 -10.08 2.28
C LEU A 101 16.82 -10.93 1.73
N LEU A 102 17.37 -10.60 0.57
CA LEU A 102 18.52 -11.30 -0.01
C LEU A 102 19.80 -11.12 0.84
N HIS A 103 19.97 -9.97 1.50
CA HIS A 103 21.12 -9.71 2.38
C HIS A 103 20.91 -10.18 3.83
N LEU A 104 19.71 -10.67 4.15
CA LEU A 104 19.41 -11.39 5.38
C LEU A 104 19.84 -12.86 5.28
N SER A 105 19.70 -13.48 4.12
CA SER A 105 20.11 -14.87 3.87
C SER A 105 21.59 -15.05 3.56
N GLY A 106 22.29 -14.02 3.08
CA GLY A 106 23.73 -14.06 2.76
C GLY A 106 24.70 -13.97 3.96
N GLY A 107 24.20 -14.04 5.20
CA GLY A 107 24.97 -13.84 6.44
C GLY A 107 25.58 -15.09 7.07
N GLU A 108 25.33 -16.28 6.52
CA GLU A 108 26.00 -17.52 6.91
C GLU A 108 26.86 -17.99 5.72
N LYS A 109 28.11 -17.52 5.67
CA LYS A 109 29.15 -18.33 5.06
C LYS A 109 29.72 -19.24 6.16
N PRO A 110 29.87 -20.54 5.91
CA PRO A 110 30.48 -21.48 6.87
C PRO A 110 31.91 -21.06 7.23
#